data_AF-A0A538B1J4-F1
#
_entry.id   AF-A0A538B1J4-F1
#
_cell.length_a   1.000
_cell.length_b   1.000
_cell.length_c   1.000
_cell.angle_alpha   90.00
_cell.angle_beta   90.00
_cell.angle_gamma   90.00
#
_symmetry.space_group_name_H-M   'P 1'
#
loop_
_entity.id
_entity.type
_entity.pdbx_description
1 polymer ?
#
loop_
_entity_poly.entity_id
_entity_poly.type
_entity_poly.pdbx_seq_one_letter_code
_entity_poly.pdbx_strand_id
1 'polypeptide(L)'
;MDAVRSTLTELVQSEGEAFYGDAARVESKLGERAGDHPDEVAVLVTAVRAGVVDELANTKPGLLEIAVGHLAGRMARMYGVDPGAAHWAVESWAQALTAELPPDSTVPVTIDGEYGREASPERKGGPAIPWPWVATIGAGLVGLLALVVLVRMVVGLVHSGGGGETKRAAAPATTTSAVTTIPPRTGDLTVPPGLNLGTGDVQVTLLWADGNDLDLHVIDPSGAEIYFSHSTSPTGGTLDHDDTAGCTSTGTHVENVFWPTGKAPPGRYRVFVENYSSCGAPSRYTVRATAKSQVATSSSGTVGAHEGDQTPVSQFSFS
;
A
#
# COMPACT_ATOMS: atom_id res chain seq x y z
N MET A 1 -5.57 -9.02 28.49
CA MET A 1 -4.79 -9.34 27.27
C MET A 1 -5.30 -10.61 26.58
N ASP A 2 -5.23 -11.80 27.19
CA ASP A 2 -5.71 -13.03 26.52
C ASP A 2 -7.21 -13.02 26.18
N ALA A 3 -8.05 -12.46 27.04
CA ALA A 3 -9.49 -12.34 26.79
C ALA A 3 -9.81 -11.50 25.53
N VAL A 4 -9.02 -10.45 25.24
CA VAL A 4 -9.19 -9.62 24.05
C VAL A 4 -8.80 -10.42 22.80
N ARG A 5 -7.69 -11.17 22.85
CA ARG A 5 -7.27 -12.06 21.75
C ARG A 5 -8.31 -13.14 21.47
N SER A 6 -8.87 -13.78 22.50
CA SER A 6 -9.95 -14.77 22.33
C SER A 6 -11.17 -14.15 21.67
N THR A 7 -11.60 -12.97 22.13
CA THR A 7 -12.74 -12.24 21.54
C THR A 7 -12.49 -11.88 20.08
N LEU A 8 -11.28 -11.40 19.76
CA LEU A 8 -10.86 -11.09 18.40
C LEU A 8 -10.92 -12.33 17.51
N THR A 9 -10.33 -13.45 17.94
CA THR A 9 -10.32 -14.71 17.19
C THR A 9 -11.75 -15.21 16.94
N GLU A 10 -12.62 -15.18 17.95
CA GLU A 10 -14.03 -15.56 17.78
C GLU A 10 -14.76 -14.70 16.74
N LEU A 11 -14.55 -13.38 16.76
CA LEU A 11 -15.16 -12.46 15.80
C LEU A 11 -14.63 -12.69 14.37
N VAL A 12 -13.32 -12.89 14.22
CA VAL A 12 -12.71 -13.21 12.93
C VAL A 12 -13.23 -14.55 12.39
N GLN A 13 -13.34 -15.58 13.23
CA GLN A 13 -13.84 -16.90 12.81
C GLN A 13 -15.33 -16.91 12.48
N SER A 14 -16.14 -16.12 13.20
CA SER A 14 -17.60 -16.10 13.01
C SER A 14 -18.06 -15.17 11.89
N GLU A 15 -17.36 -14.06 11.65
CA GLU A 15 -17.80 -13.02 10.72
C GLU A 15 -16.83 -12.79 9.54
N GLY A 16 -15.60 -13.30 9.61
CA GLY A 16 -14.60 -13.18 8.55
C GLY A 16 -14.29 -11.74 8.17
N GLU A 17 -14.02 -11.51 6.88
CA GLU A 17 -13.68 -10.20 6.32
C GLU A 17 -14.75 -9.13 6.57
N ALA A 18 -16.02 -9.52 6.69
CA ALA A 18 -17.08 -8.58 7.00
C ALA A 18 -16.87 -7.88 8.35
N PHE A 19 -16.21 -8.52 9.31
CA PHE A 19 -15.88 -7.93 10.60
C PHE A 19 -14.73 -6.92 10.50
N TYR A 20 -13.63 -7.28 9.85
CA TYR A 20 -12.40 -6.49 9.87
C TYR A 20 -12.20 -5.57 8.66
N GLY A 21 -13.06 -5.63 7.64
CA GLY A 21 -13.04 -4.70 6.50
C GLY A 21 -13.52 -3.27 6.83
N ASP A 22 -13.97 -3.02 8.06
CA ASP A 22 -14.36 -1.69 8.55
C ASP A 22 -13.90 -1.47 9.99
N ALA A 23 -12.99 -0.51 10.19
CA ALA A 23 -12.45 -0.15 11.49
C ALA A 23 -13.54 0.30 12.50
N ALA A 24 -14.60 0.97 12.05
CA ALA A 24 -15.69 1.40 12.94
C ALA A 24 -16.49 0.20 13.45
N ARG A 25 -16.66 -0.83 12.62
CA ARG A 25 -17.31 -2.07 13.02
C ARG A 25 -16.45 -2.86 14.02
N VAL A 26 -15.14 -2.92 13.79
CA VAL A 26 -14.19 -3.53 14.74
C VAL A 26 -14.26 -2.82 16.09
N GLU A 27 -14.25 -1.48 16.09
CA GLU A 27 -14.36 -0.66 17.30
C GLU A 27 -15.66 -0.94 18.06
N SER A 28 -16.80 -0.97 17.37
CA SER A 28 -18.11 -1.27 17.98
C SER A 28 -18.14 -2.67 18.61
N LYS A 29 -17.75 -3.70 17.87
CA LYS A 29 -17.88 -5.10 18.32
C LYS A 29 -16.89 -5.47 19.41
N LEU A 30 -15.65 -5.02 19.30
CA LEU A 30 -14.67 -5.20 20.37
C LEU A 30 -15.03 -4.35 21.59
N GLY A 31 -15.56 -3.14 21.41
CA GLY A 31 -16.04 -2.32 22.53
C GLY A 31 -17.18 -2.98 23.31
N GLU A 32 -18.09 -3.67 22.63
CA GLU A 32 -19.19 -4.41 23.27
C GLU A 32 -18.72 -5.62 24.09
N ARG A 33 -17.74 -6.39 23.58
CA ARG A 33 -17.33 -7.67 24.16
C ARG A 33 -16.07 -7.61 25.01
N ALA A 34 -15.24 -6.58 24.81
CA ALA A 34 -13.95 -6.36 25.47
C ALA A 34 -13.79 -4.92 25.97
N GLY A 35 -14.89 -4.23 26.30
CA GLY A 35 -14.91 -2.83 26.73
C GLY A 35 -14.14 -2.50 28.01
N ASP A 36 -13.81 -3.51 28.83
CA ASP A 36 -12.94 -3.36 30.01
C ASP A 36 -11.45 -3.15 29.63
N HIS A 37 -11.11 -3.26 28.34
CA HIS A 37 -9.75 -3.16 27.78
C HIS A 37 -9.65 -2.10 26.66
N PRO A 38 -9.94 -0.82 26.94
CA PRO A 38 -10.07 0.21 25.90
C PRO A 38 -8.78 0.49 25.14
N ASP A 39 -7.62 0.40 25.79
CA ASP A 39 -6.32 0.64 25.14
C ASP A 39 -5.97 -0.48 24.14
N GLU A 40 -6.24 -1.74 24.52
CA GLU A 40 -6.08 -2.89 23.64
C GLU A 40 -7.03 -2.84 22.43
N VAL A 41 -8.29 -2.45 22.66
CA VAL A 41 -9.27 -2.27 21.56
C VAL A 41 -8.81 -1.16 20.63
N ALA A 42 -8.37 -0.02 21.16
CA ALA A 42 -7.93 1.12 20.35
C ALA A 42 -6.73 0.76 19.45
N VAL A 43 -5.77 -0.02 19.94
CA VAL A 43 -4.62 -0.42 19.13
C VAL A 43 -5.00 -1.48 18.07
N LEU A 44 -5.92 -2.40 18.37
CA LEU A 44 -6.45 -3.34 17.36
C LEU A 44 -7.21 -2.62 16.24
N VAL A 45 -8.02 -1.63 16.58
CA VAL A 45 -8.72 -0.76 15.61
C VAL A 45 -7.70 0.04 14.79
N THR A 46 -6.65 0.52 15.42
CA THR A 46 -5.57 1.24 14.71
C THR A 46 -4.87 0.34 13.70
N ALA A 47 -4.68 -0.95 13.99
CA ALA A 47 -4.10 -1.89 13.03
C ALA A 47 -4.99 -2.05 11.78
N VAL A 48 -6.32 -2.06 11.94
CA VAL A 48 -7.26 -2.08 10.80
C VAL A 48 -7.15 -0.80 9.98
N ARG A 49 -7.17 0.38 10.63
CA ARG A 49 -6.99 1.68 9.95
C ARG A 49 -5.66 1.75 9.20
N ALA A 50 -4.62 1.12 9.76
CA ALA A 50 -3.28 1.05 9.20
C ALA A 50 -3.11 0.04 8.05
N GLY A 51 -4.19 -0.58 7.55
CA GLY A 51 -4.12 -1.61 6.50
C GLY A 51 -3.33 -2.86 6.90
N VAL A 52 -2.95 -2.99 8.18
CA VAL A 52 -2.13 -4.10 8.67
C VAL A 52 -2.88 -5.43 8.50
N VAL A 53 -4.18 -5.41 8.75
CA VAL A 53 -5.02 -6.62 8.68
C VAL A 53 -5.14 -7.12 7.25
N ASP A 54 -5.30 -6.21 6.28
CA ASP A 54 -5.37 -6.56 4.86
C ASP A 54 -4.03 -7.15 4.36
N GLU A 55 -2.91 -6.56 4.75
CA GLU A 55 -1.59 -7.08 4.40
C GLU A 55 -1.30 -8.44 5.05
N LEU A 56 -1.68 -8.62 6.33
CA LEU A 56 -1.56 -9.91 7.00
C LEU A 56 -2.40 -10.99 6.31
N ALA A 57 -3.66 -10.67 5.96
CA ALA A 57 -4.56 -11.61 5.29
C ALA A 57 -4.05 -12.06 3.91
N ASN A 58 -3.29 -11.21 3.23
CA ASN A 58 -2.68 -11.49 1.93
C ASN A 58 -1.23 -12.02 2.02
N THR A 59 -0.66 -12.11 3.23
CA THR A 59 0.71 -12.57 3.44
C THR A 59 0.82 -14.08 3.31
N LYS A 60 1.85 -14.57 2.59
CA LYS A 60 2.13 -16.00 2.49
C LYS A 60 2.52 -16.58 3.86
N PRO A 61 2.06 -17.78 4.25
CA PRO A 61 2.33 -18.35 5.58
C PRO A 61 3.81 -18.36 6.00
N GLY A 62 4.74 -18.64 5.08
CA GLY A 62 6.19 -18.65 5.35
C GLY A 62 6.83 -17.27 5.55
N LEU A 63 6.10 -16.18 5.33
CA LEU A 63 6.57 -14.80 5.51
C LEU A 63 5.91 -14.08 6.69
N LEU A 64 4.99 -14.75 7.40
CA LEU A 64 4.14 -14.11 8.41
C LEU A 64 4.95 -13.50 9.56
N GLU A 65 5.97 -14.19 10.08
CA GLU A 65 6.80 -13.65 11.17
C GLU A 65 7.55 -12.38 10.77
N ILE A 66 8.06 -12.35 9.54
CA ILE A 66 8.75 -11.18 8.99
C ILE A 66 7.75 -10.04 8.80
N ALA A 67 6.57 -10.34 8.26
CA ALA A 67 5.50 -9.36 8.08
C ALA A 67 5.04 -8.77 9.42
N VAL A 68 4.87 -9.57 10.47
CA VAL A 68 4.48 -9.07 11.80
C VAL A 68 5.46 -8.02 12.32
N GLY A 69 6.77 -8.29 12.24
CA GLY A 69 7.79 -7.33 12.65
C GLY A 69 7.77 -6.04 11.84
N HIS A 70 7.68 -6.16 10.51
CA HIS A 70 7.65 -5.02 9.61
C HIS A 70 6.41 -4.13 9.82
N LEU A 71 5.23 -4.76 9.82
CA LEU A 71 3.93 -4.11 9.99
C LEU A 71 3.81 -3.45 11.36
N ALA A 72 4.30 -4.08 12.43
CA ALA A 72 4.33 -3.47 13.76
C ALA A 72 5.22 -2.24 13.79
N GLY A 73 6.42 -2.31 13.20
CA GLY A 73 7.34 -1.18 13.10
C GLY A 73 6.73 -0.03 12.31
N ARG A 74 6.08 -0.34 11.17
CA ARG A 74 5.37 0.62 10.33
C ARG A 74 4.23 1.27 11.10
N MET A 75 3.34 0.47 11.70
CA MET A 75 2.22 0.94 12.51
C MET A 75 2.67 1.85 13.65
N ALA A 76 3.73 1.50 14.38
CA ALA A 76 4.28 2.33 15.45
C ALA A 76 4.73 3.71 14.92
N ARG A 77 5.53 3.73 13.85
CA ARG A 77 6.04 4.98 13.25
C ARG A 77 4.95 5.83 12.61
N MET A 78 4.02 5.19 11.92
CA MET A 78 3.00 5.85 11.11
C MET A 78 1.81 6.32 11.94
N TYR A 79 1.42 5.52 12.92
CA TYR A 79 0.25 5.79 13.73
C TYR A 79 0.58 6.45 15.08
N GLY A 80 1.86 6.55 15.44
CA GLY A 80 2.31 7.10 16.72
C GLY A 80 1.96 6.18 17.89
N VAL A 81 1.88 4.87 17.62
CA VAL A 81 1.55 3.83 18.58
C VAL A 81 2.84 3.39 19.30
N ASP A 82 2.74 3.08 20.59
CA ASP A 82 3.85 2.46 21.32
C ASP A 82 4.35 1.20 20.58
N PRO A 83 5.67 1.01 20.37
CA PRO A 83 6.18 -0.13 19.60
C PRO A 83 5.76 -1.50 20.15
N GLY A 84 5.67 -1.65 21.48
CA GLY A 84 5.22 -2.88 22.12
C GLY A 84 3.73 -3.14 21.89
N ALA A 85 2.90 -2.09 22.01
CA ALA A 85 1.47 -2.17 21.72
C ALA A 85 1.19 -2.46 20.24
N ALA A 86 1.94 -1.84 19.32
CA ALA A 86 1.83 -2.11 17.89
C ALA A 86 2.17 -3.57 17.58
N HIS A 87 3.29 -4.08 18.10
CA HIS A 87 3.68 -5.47 17.94
C HIS A 87 2.63 -6.43 18.49
N TRP A 88 2.15 -6.17 19.70
CA TRP A 88 1.08 -6.96 20.32
C TRP A 88 -0.19 -6.99 19.45
N ALA A 89 -0.59 -5.87 18.85
CA ALA A 89 -1.78 -5.78 18.02
C ALA A 89 -1.61 -6.55 16.69
N VAL A 90 -0.49 -6.38 16.00
CA VAL A 90 -0.20 -7.08 14.74
C VAL A 90 -0.12 -8.58 14.96
N GLU A 91 0.55 -9.02 16.03
CA GLU A 91 0.61 -10.44 16.41
C GLU A 91 -0.79 -11.00 16.72
N SER A 92 -1.63 -10.24 17.43
CA SER A 92 -3.00 -10.67 17.76
C SER A 92 -3.85 -10.86 16.51
N TRP A 93 -3.75 -9.96 15.53
CA TRP A 93 -4.42 -10.10 14.25
C TRP A 93 -3.89 -11.28 13.44
N ALA A 94 -2.56 -11.47 13.38
CA ALA A 94 -1.96 -12.60 12.69
C ALA A 94 -2.42 -13.94 13.27
N GLN A 95 -2.50 -14.04 14.61
CA GLN A 95 -3.04 -15.22 15.30
C GLN A 95 -4.52 -15.44 14.96
N ALA A 96 -5.35 -14.39 15.00
CA ALA A 96 -6.78 -14.51 14.71
C ALA A 96 -7.07 -14.93 13.26
N LEU A 97 -6.32 -14.39 12.29
CA LEU A 97 -6.46 -14.70 10.86
C LEU A 97 -5.97 -16.10 10.49
N THR A 98 -5.03 -16.66 11.25
CA THR A 98 -4.45 -17.98 11.01
C THR A 98 -4.98 -19.08 11.93
N ALA A 99 -5.86 -18.72 12.87
CA ALA A 99 -6.46 -19.68 13.78
C ALA A 99 -7.37 -20.65 13.02
N GLU A 100 -6.97 -21.92 12.97
CA GLU A 100 -7.84 -23.00 12.50
C GLU A 100 -9.06 -23.15 13.42
N LEU A 101 -10.22 -23.47 12.82
CA LEU A 101 -11.42 -23.78 13.60
C LEU A 101 -11.16 -25.01 14.48
N PRO A 102 -11.52 -24.97 15.78
CA PRO A 102 -11.38 -26.15 16.61
C PRO A 102 -12.28 -27.29 16.07
N PRO A 103 -11.79 -28.54 16.05
CA PRO A 103 -12.43 -29.67 15.36
C PRO A 103 -13.83 -30.02 15.86
N ASP A 104 -14.23 -29.54 17.05
CA ASP A 104 -15.52 -29.87 17.68
C ASP A 104 -16.66 -28.87 17.40
N SER A 105 -16.46 -27.88 16.53
CA SER A 105 -17.54 -26.95 16.12
C SER A 105 -18.47 -27.58 15.08
N THR A 106 -19.08 -28.72 15.41
CA THR A 106 -20.27 -29.21 14.70
C THR A 106 -21.50 -28.69 15.43
N VAL A 107 -22.23 -27.77 14.78
CA VAL A 107 -23.53 -27.33 15.26
C VAL A 107 -24.46 -28.55 15.31
N PRO A 108 -25.04 -28.93 16.46
CA PRO A 108 -26.02 -30.00 16.49
C PRO A 108 -27.30 -29.48 15.83
N VAL A 109 -27.57 -29.92 14.60
CA VAL A 109 -28.87 -29.76 13.97
C VAL A 109 -29.87 -30.58 14.78
N THR A 110 -30.67 -29.91 15.61
CA THR A 110 -31.82 -30.51 16.27
C THR A 110 -32.92 -30.63 15.22
N ILE A 111 -33.09 -31.82 14.63
CA ILE A 111 -34.30 -32.14 13.87
C ILE A 111 -35.29 -32.78 14.85
N ASP A 112 -36.17 -31.94 15.39
CA ASP A 112 -37.46 -32.40 15.91
C ASP A 112 -38.37 -32.69 14.71
N GLY A 113 -38.87 -33.92 14.61
CA GLY A 113 -39.72 -34.33 13.49
C GLY A 113 -40.04 -35.81 13.50
N GLU A 114 -40.75 -36.25 14.53
CA GLU A 114 -41.39 -37.55 14.61
C GLU A 114 -42.46 -37.71 13.51
N TYR A 115 -42.29 -38.65 12.57
CA TYR A 115 -43.41 -39.31 11.89
C TYR A 115 -43.05 -40.75 11.51
N GLY A 116 -43.96 -41.67 11.85
CA GLY A 116 -43.71 -43.10 11.92
C GLY A 116 -43.82 -43.88 10.60
N ARG A 117 -43.22 -45.07 10.67
CA ARG A 117 -43.45 -46.36 9.98
C ARG A 117 -43.95 -46.33 8.52
N GLU A 118 -43.16 -46.94 7.63
CA GLU A 118 -43.42 -48.30 7.11
C GLU A 118 -42.21 -48.84 6.34
N ALA A 119 -42.12 -50.17 6.24
CA ALA A 119 -40.91 -50.92 5.95
C ALA A 119 -40.75 -51.35 4.47
N SER A 120 -39.46 -51.54 4.09
CA SER A 120 -38.94 -52.51 3.11
C SER A 120 -39.01 -52.16 1.60
N PRO A 121 -38.14 -52.71 0.71
CA PRO A 121 -37.05 -53.67 0.96
C PRO A 121 -35.66 -53.28 0.42
N GLU A 122 -34.69 -54.02 0.94
CA GLU A 122 -33.30 -54.20 0.50
C GLU A 122 -33.03 -54.03 -1.00
N ARG A 123 -31.94 -53.33 -1.32
CA ARG A 123 -31.10 -53.69 -2.47
C ARG A 123 -29.63 -53.71 -2.11
N LYS A 124 -29.03 -54.80 -2.60
CA LYS A 124 -27.70 -55.33 -2.37
C LYS A 124 -26.59 -54.44 -2.92
N GLY A 125 -25.43 -54.52 -2.28
CA GLY A 125 -24.20 -53.91 -2.72
C GLY A 125 -23.75 -54.31 -4.12
N GLY A 126 -23.04 -53.38 -4.75
CA GLY A 126 -22.33 -53.50 -6.02
C GLY A 126 -21.47 -52.23 -6.22
N PRO A 127 -20.34 -52.31 -6.93
CA PRO A 127 -19.07 -51.74 -6.48
C PRO A 127 -18.85 -50.26 -6.84
N ALA A 128 -17.96 -49.63 -6.07
CA ALA A 128 -17.30 -48.38 -6.43
C ALA A 128 -16.44 -48.57 -7.69
N ILE A 129 -16.73 -47.82 -8.74
CA ILE A 129 -15.83 -47.57 -9.88
C ILE A 129 -16.07 -46.12 -10.36
N PRO A 130 -15.13 -45.50 -11.08
CA PRO A 130 -14.53 -44.23 -10.72
C PRO A 130 -15.13 -43.09 -11.54
N TRP A 131 -14.84 -41.86 -11.14
CA TRP A 131 -15.08 -40.65 -11.92
C TRP A 131 -14.51 -40.82 -13.33
N PRO A 132 -15.29 -40.55 -14.39
CA PRO A 132 -15.10 -39.25 -15.06
C PRO A 132 -16.34 -38.64 -15.79
N TRP A 133 -16.20 -37.34 -16.08
CA TRP A 133 -16.91 -36.45 -17.02
C TRP A 133 -18.43 -36.21 -16.88
N VAL A 134 -18.76 -35.05 -16.29
CA VAL A 134 -19.59 -34.08 -17.02
C VAL A 134 -18.69 -32.87 -17.30
N ALA A 135 -18.47 -32.63 -18.57
CA ALA A 135 -17.77 -31.48 -19.14
C ALA A 135 -18.69 -30.25 -19.16
N THR A 136 -18.13 -29.13 -19.67
CA THR A 136 -18.71 -27.81 -20.01
C THR A 136 -18.54 -26.77 -18.88
N ILE A 137 -17.84 -25.63 -19.01
CA ILE A 137 -17.36 -24.81 -20.14
C ILE A 137 -16.11 -24.02 -19.69
N GLY A 138 -15.13 -23.84 -20.59
CA GLY A 138 -14.34 -22.58 -20.65
C GLY A 138 -12.97 -22.55 -19.97
N ALA A 139 -11.99 -23.30 -20.49
CA ALA A 139 -10.59 -22.90 -20.37
C ALA A 139 -10.34 -21.75 -21.35
N GLY A 140 -10.01 -20.57 -20.82
CA GLY A 140 -9.68 -19.39 -21.60
C GLY A 140 -8.90 -18.38 -20.79
N LEU A 141 -7.57 -18.47 -20.90
CA LEU A 141 -6.60 -17.39 -20.76
C LEU A 141 -6.42 -16.73 -19.39
N VAL A 142 -5.46 -17.30 -18.66
CA VAL A 142 -4.52 -16.57 -17.82
C VAL A 142 -3.86 -15.45 -18.62
N GLY A 143 -3.86 -14.24 -18.05
CA GLY A 143 -2.84 -13.22 -18.24
C GLY A 143 -2.83 -12.46 -19.57
N LEU A 144 -3.64 -11.40 -19.67
CA LEU A 144 -3.24 -10.13 -20.29
C LEU A 144 -4.38 -9.09 -20.17
N LEU A 145 -4.00 -7.81 -20.17
CA LEU A 145 -4.76 -6.56 -20.45
C LEU A 145 -4.96 -5.65 -19.21
N ALA A 146 -4.62 -4.35 -19.23
CA ALA A 146 -4.09 -3.54 -20.33
C ALA A 146 -3.40 -2.25 -19.81
N LEU A 147 -2.18 -2.07 -20.30
CA LEU A 147 -1.54 -0.80 -20.61
C LEU A 147 -2.39 0.00 -21.62
N VAL A 148 -2.67 1.28 -21.35
CA VAL A 148 -3.02 2.28 -22.37
C VAL A 148 -2.45 3.65 -21.97
N VAL A 149 -1.33 4.06 -22.58
CA VAL A 149 -1.17 5.41 -23.19
C VAL A 149 -0.19 5.26 -24.37
N LEU A 150 -0.58 5.78 -25.53
CA LEU A 150 0.16 5.74 -26.80
C LEU A 150 0.36 7.17 -27.31
N VAL A 151 1.56 7.55 -27.78
CA VAL A 151 1.75 8.30 -29.05
C VAL A 151 3.09 7.91 -29.71
N ARG A 152 3.03 7.77 -31.04
CA ARG A 152 4.03 7.31 -32.01
C ARG A 152 5.08 8.37 -32.38
N MET A 153 6.29 7.93 -32.76
CA MET A 153 7.03 8.58 -33.84
C MET A 153 7.72 7.57 -34.78
N VAL A 154 7.63 7.89 -36.07
CA VAL A 154 8.05 7.10 -37.24
C VAL A 154 9.38 7.67 -37.77
N VAL A 155 10.35 6.76 -37.94
CA VAL A 155 11.40 6.64 -38.98
C VAL A 155 12.26 7.85 -39.37
N GLY A 156 13.58 7.62 -39.36
CA GLY A 156 14.55 8.39 -40.14
C GLY A 156 15.98 7.86 -40.02
N LEU A 157 16.33 6.87 -40.86
CA LEU A 157 17.68 6.33 -41.08
C LEU A 157 18.63 7.41 -41.63
N VAL A 158 19.95 7.35 -41.34
CA VAL A 158 21.04 7.42 -42.34
C VAL A 158 22.41 7.24 -41.67
N HIS A 159 23.15 6.25 -42.18
CA HIS A 159 24.61 6.11 -42.08
C HIS A 159 25.28 7.16 -42.98
N SER A 160 26.35 7.81 -42.52
CA SER A 160 27.46 8.17 -43.41
C SER A 160 28.75 8.35 -42.62
N GLY A 161 29.75 7.54 -42.96
CA GLY A 161 31.14 7.78 -42.61
C GLY A 161 31.79 8.84 -43.49
N GLY A 162 33.08 9.05 -43.28
CA GLY A 162 33.96 9.76 -44.21
C GLY A 162 34.80 10.82 -43.53
N GLY A 163 36.10 10.52 -43.39
CA GLY A 163 37.10 11.39 -42.79
C GLY A 163 37.48 12.61 -43.63
N GLY A 164 38.29 13.48 -43.01
CA GLY A 164 38.84 14.67 -43.64
C GLY A 164 39.80 15.37 -42.69
N GLU A 165 41.06 14.98 -42.75
CA GLU A 165 42.19 15.59 -42.07
C GLU A 165 42.73 16.73 -42.97
N THR A 166 42.77 17.99 -42.50
CA THR A 166 43.72 18.99 -43.01
C THR A 166 44.18 19.97 -41.91
N LYS A 167 45.38 20.47 -42.13
CA LYS A 167 46.36 21.05 -41.19
C LYS A 167 46.10 22.49 -40.75
N ARG A 168 46.34 22.72 -39.45
CA ARG A 168 47.26 23.71 -38.82
C ARG A 168 46.99 25.23 -38.99
N ALA A 169 46.66 25.88 -37.87
CA ALA A 169 47.28 27.13 -37.41
C ALA A 169 47.06 27.30 -35.89
N ALA A 170 48.10 27.71 -35.18
CA ALA A 170 48.13 27.84 -33.72
C ALA A 170 47.96 29.29 -33.27
N ALA A 171 47.14 29.52 -32.23
CA ALA A 171 47.23 30.51 -31.13
C ALA A 171 45.83 30.98 -30.67
N PRO A 172 45.64 31.46 -29.43
CA PRO A 172 46.25 31.10 -28.14
C PRO A 172 45.22 30.33 -27.26
N ALA A 173 45.71 29.68 -26.21
CA ALA A 173 44.89 28.97 -25.23
C ALA A 173 43.94 29.94 -24.51
N THR A 174 42.67 29.93 -24.92
CA THR A 174 41.57 30.44 -24.08
C THR A 174 40.97 29.22 -23.41
N THR A 175 41.21 29.08 -22.11
CA THR A 175 40.59 28.07 -21.26
C THR A 175 39.08 28.25 -21.33
N THR A 176 38.45 27.54 -22.26
CA THR A 176 37.00 27.32 -22.25
C THR A 176 36.77 26.31 -21.15
N SER A 177 36.37 26.78 -19.97
CA SER A 177 35.85 25.90 -18.94
C SER A 177 34.72 25.09 -19.57
N ALA A 178 34.96 23.79 -19.69
CA ALA A 178 33.93 22.84 -20.05
C ALA A 178 32.74 23.08 -19.12
N VAL A 179 31.59 23.40 -19.70
CA VAL A 179 30.30 23.35 -19.03
C VAL A 179 30.13 21.90 -18.60
N THR A 180 30.58 21.62 -17.38
CA THR A 180 30.27 20.39 -16.68
C THR A 180 28.80 20.50 -16.35
N THR A 181 27.97 19.68 -16.97
CA THR A 181 26.57 19.48 -16.61
C THR A 181 26.57 18.92 -15.19
N ILE A 182 26.55 19.82 -14.20
CA ILE A 182 26.38 19.46 -12.80
C ILE A 182 24.95 18.91 -12.70
N PRO A 183 24.73 17.67 -12.24
CA PRO A 183 23.37 17.18 -11.98
C PRO A 183 22.65 18.16 -11.06
N PRO A 184 21.35 18.46 -11.31
CA PRO A 184 20.64 19.51 -10.60
C PRO A 184 20.80 19.30 -9.09
N ARG A 185 21.31 20.34 -8.44
CA ARG A 185 21.43 20.37 -6.98
C ARG A 185 19.99 20.31 -6.46
N THR A 186 19.73 19.41 -5.51
CA THR A 186 18.42 19.06 -4.86
C THR A 186 17.48 20.21 -4.41
N GLY A 187 17.79 21.48 -4.67
CA GLY A 187 16.89 22.61 -4.46
C GLY A 187 16.00 22.97 -5.66
N ASP A 188 16.00 22.18 -6.74
CA ASP A 188 15.29 22.48 -8.00
C ASP A 188 14.48 21.30 -8.55
N LEU A 189 14.05 20.37 -7.68
CA LEU A 189 13.06 19.37 -8.08
C LEU A 189 11.75 20.09 -8.32
N THR A 190 11.24 19.98 -9.55
CA THR A 190 9.96 20.55 -9.96
C THR A 190 9.14 19.50 -10.66
N VAL A 191 7.82 19.60 -10.52
CA VAL A 191 6.90 18.76 -11.29
C VAL A 191 7.22 18.93 -12.79
N PRO A 192 7.49 17.83 -13.54
CA PRO A 192 7.83 17.92 -14.95
C PRO A 192 6.79 18.71 -15.76
N PRO A 193 7.22 19.56 -16.70
CA PRO A 193 6.28 20.32 -17.54
C PRO A 193 5.30 19.41 -18.28
N GLY A 194 4.02 19.75 -18.24
CA GLY A 194 2.95 18.99 -18.92
C GLY A 194 2.33 17.87 -18.07
N LEU A 195 2.88 17.58 -16.88
CA LEU A 195 2.24 16.72 -15.91
C LEU A 195 1.14 17.49 -15.17
N ASN A 196 -0.11 17.06 -15.32
CA ASN A 196 -1.26 17.66 -14.63
C ASN A 196 -1.57 16.84 -13.39
N LEU A 197 -1.33 17.42 -12.22
CA LEU A 197 -1.66 16.81 -10.94
C LEU A 197 -3.01 17.33 -10.44
N GLY A 198 -3.79 16.43 -9.84
CA GLY A 198 -4.99 16.76 -9.11
C GLY A 198 -4.68 17.68 -7.93
N THR A 199 -5.63 18.56 -7.64
CA THR A 199 -5.53 19.59 -6.61
C THR A 199 -6.88 19.80 -5.95
N GLY A 200 -6.89 20.50 -4.82
CA GLY A 200 -8.12 20.80 -4.09
C GLY A 200 -7.88 21.31 -2.68
N ASP A 201 -8.67 20.80 -1.74
CA ASP A 201 -8.60 21.19 -0.34
C ASP A 201 -7.26 20.79 0.29
N VAL A 202 -6.79 19.58 -0.02
CA VAL A 202 -5.48 19.05 0.39
C VAL A 202 -4.80 18.49 -0.84
N GLN A 203 -3.50 18.77 -1.00
CA GLN A 203 -2.65 18.16 -2.01
C GLN A 203 -1.28 17.92 -1.41
N VAL A 204 -0.73 16.72 -1.58
CA VAL A 204 0.61 16.32 -1.13
C VAL A 204 1.35 15.78 -2.34
N THR A 205 2.48 16.39 -2.67
CA THR A 205 3.31 16.00 -3.81
C THR A 205 4.71 15.63 -3.34
N LEU A 206 5.15 14.43 -3.68
CA LEU A 206 6.50 13.91 -3.50
C LEU A 206 7.29 14.08 -4.80
N LEU A 207 8.56 14.48 -4.68
CA LEU A 207 9.50 14.60 -5.79
C LEU A 207 10.85 13.98 -5.42
N TRP A 208 11.44 13.22 -6.33
CA TRP A 208 12.82 12.71 -6.27
C TRP A 208 13.43 12.66 -7.68
N ALA A 209 14.68 12.24 -7.82
CA ALA A 209 15.35 12.23 -9.13
C ALA A 209 16.38 11.11 -9.36
N ASP A 210 16.52 10.20 -8.40
CA ASP A 210 17.29 8.97 -8.59
C ASP A 210 16.36 7.83 -8.99
N GLY A 211 16.94 6.67 -9.30
CA GLY A 211 16.20 5.51 -9.82
C GLY A 211 15.58 4.62 -8.75
N ASN A 212 15.63 4.98 -7.45
CA ASN A 212 14.87 4.23 -6.46
C ASN A 212 13.37 4.48 -6.66
N ASP A 213 12.58 3.48 -6.34
CA ASP A 213 11.13 3.55 -6.34
C ASP A 213 10.68 4.11 -4.98
N LEU A 214 10.24 5.37 -4.96
CA LEU A 214 9.81 6.02 -3.72
C LEU A 214 8.30 6.16 -3.68
N ASP A 215 7.69 5.63 -2.63
CA ASP A 215 6.24 5.70 -2.44
C ASP A 215 5.87 6.83 -1.48
N LEU A 216 4.83 7.57 -1.86
CA LEU A 216 4.15 8.56 -1.04
C LEU A 216 3.02 7.90 -0.26
N HIS A 217 3.13 7.96 1.06
CA HIS A 217 2.07 7.53 1.96
C HIS A 217 1.44 8.74 2.64
N VAL A 218 0.11 8.88 2.53
CA VAL A 218 -0.65 9.93 3.19
C VAL A 218 -1.75 9.32 4.04
N ILE A 219 -1.69 9.54 5.34
CA ILE A 219 -2.74 9.13 6.27
C ILE A 219 -3.62 10.33 6.58
N ASP A 220 -4.92 10.16 6.35
CA ASP A 220 -5.91 11.19 6.60
C ASP A 220 -6.41 11.19 8.06
N PRO A 221 -7.22 12.19 8.47
CA PRO A 221 -7.77 12.29 9.82
C PRO A 221 -8.63 11.10 10.27
N SER A 222 -9.24 10.34 9.36
CA SER A 222 -9.99 9.12 9.69
C SER A 222 -9.06 7.93 10.01
N GLY A 223 -7.79 8.06 9.64
CA GLY A 223 -6.78 7.02 9.77
C GLY A 223 -6.63 6.17 8.51
N ALA A 224 -7.37 6.45 7.44
CA ALA A 224 -7.18 5.78 6.16
C ALA A 224 -5.87 6.22 5.50
N GLU A 225 -5.13 5.26 4.97
CA GLU A 225 -3.84 5.46 4.31
C GLU A 225 -4.00 5.39 2.80
N ILE A 226 -3.41 6.36 2.10
CA ILE A 226 -3.32 6.39 0.64
C ILE A 226 -1.87 6.14 0.24
N TYR A 227 -1.66 5.13 -0.62
CA TYR A 227 -0.40 4.72 -1.23
C TYR A 227 -0.67 3.85 -2.47
N PHE A 228 0.36 3.37 -3.19
CA PHE A 228 0.20 2.71 -4.50
C PHE A 228 -0.86 1.59 -4.52
N SER A 229 -0.90 0.74 -3.48
CA SER A 229 -1.84 -0.39 -3.42
C SER A 229 -3.20 -0.05 -2.80
N HIS A 230 -3.31 1.10 -2.12
CA HIS A 230 -4.55 1.65 -1.59
C HIS A 230 -4.69 3.10 -2.06
N SER A 231 -4.99 3.28 -3.35
CA SER A 231 -4.89 4.59 -4.00
C SER A 231 -6.04 5.56 -3.70
N THR A 232 -7.04 5.17 -2.90
CA THR A 232 -8.19 6.03 -2.56
C THR A 232 -8.59 5.94 -1.10
N SER A 233 -8.96 7.06 -0.47
CA SER A 233 -9.54 7.04 0.88
C SER A 233 -11.08 7.12 0.84
N PRO A 234 -11.81 6.50 1.79
CA PRO A 234 -13.24 6.71 2.01
C PRO A 234 -13.62 8.18 2.23
N THR A 235 -12.67 9.03 2.63
CA THR A 235 -12.88 10.47 2.80
C THR A 235 -12.72 11.27 1.50
N GLY A 236 -12.49 10.60 0.37
CA GLY A 236 -12.44 11.18 -0.97
C GLY A 236 -11.06 11.59 -1.46
N GLY A 237 -9.99 11.14 -0.79
CA GLY A 237 -8.62 11.34 -1.25
C GLY A 237 -8.25 10.35 -2.35
N THR A 238 -7.31 10.72 -3.22
CA THR A 238 -6.85 9.88 -4.33
C THR A 238 -5.36 10.11 -4.59
N LEU A 239 -4.59 9.02 -4.76
CA LEU A 239 -3.30 8.99 -5.43
C LEU A 239 -3.56 8.97 -6.94
N ASP A 240 -3.31 10.09 -7.61
CA ASP A 240 -3.64 10.25 -9.03
C ASP A 240 -2.43 10.25 -9.96
N HIS A 241 -1.26 10.35 -9.37
CA HIS A 241 0.00 10.11 -10.04
C HIS A 241 0.91 9.29 -9.14
N ASP A 242 1.30 8.14 -9.68
CA ASP A 242 2.13 7.08 -9.12
C ASP A 242 3.27 6.87 -10.13
N ASP A 243 4.51 6.85 -9.67
CA ASP A 243 5.70 6.78 -10.55
C ASP A 243 6.62 5.64 -10.12
N THR A 244 6.56 4.54 -10.86
CA THR A 244 7.38 3.35 -10.63
C THR A 244 8.79 3.53 -11.18
N ALA A 245 9.62 4.30 -10.49
CA ALA A 245 11.00 4.54 -10.90
C ALA A 245 11.84 3.26 -10.77
N GLY A 246 12.67 2.97 -11.78
CA GLY A 246 13.59 1.84 -11.75
C GLY A 246 15.04 2.31 -11.78
N CYS A 247 16.00 1.42 -11.50
CA CYS A 247 17.41 1.80 -11.38
C CYS A 247 18.06 2.37 -12.66
N THR A 248 17.37 2.32 -13.79
CA THR A 248 17.79 2.95 -15.05
C THR A 248 17.02 4.24 -15.38
N SER A 249 16.04 4.61 -14.55
CA SER A 249 15.25 5.83 -14.69
C SER A 249 16.11 7.06 -14.44
N THR A 250 15.74 8.15 -15.12
CA THR A 250 16.44 9.43 -15.03
C THR A 250 15.41 10.55 -15.10
N GLY A 251 15.70 11.68 -14.46
CA GLY A 251 14.83 12.84 -14.46
C GLY A 251 14.12 12.99 -13.12
N THR A 252 13.15 13.89 -13.05
CA THR A 252 12.34 14.07 -11.84
C THR A 252 11.15 13.13 -11.86
N HIS A 253 11.02 12.39 -10.77
CA HIS A 253 9.90 11.51 -10.47
C HIS A 253 8.92 12.20 -9.54
N VAL A 254 7.64 11.84 -9.64
CA VAL A 254 6.56 12.52 -8.94
C VAL A 254 5.53 11.52 -8.43
N GLU A 255 5.10 11.69 -7.19
CA GLU A 255 3.82 11.14 -6.73
C GLU A 255 2.92 12.23 -6.17
N ASN A 256 1.61 12.05 -6.30
CA ASN A 256 0.64 13.04 -5.86
C ASN A 256 -0.62 12.42 -5.27
N VAL A 257 -0.92 12.82 -4.04
CA VAL A 257 -2.19 12.53 -3.36
C VAL A 257 -2.95 13.83 -3.18
N PHE A 258 -4.25 13.83 -3.49
CA PHE A 258 -5.10 15.01 -3.28
C PHE A 258 -6.51 14.66 -2.83
N TRP A 259 -7.16 15.63 -2.18
CA TRP A 259 -8.59 15.66 -1.92
C TRP A 259 -9.21 16.81 -2.73
N PRO A 260 -10.24 16.55 -3.56
CA PRO A 260 -10.96 17.60 -4.26
C PRO A 260 -11.55 18.65 -3.31
N THR A 261 -11.86 19.84 -3.84
CA THR A 261 -12.50 20.90 -3.06
C THR A 261 -13.82 20.42 -2.43
N GLY A 262 -13.98 20.70 -1.14
CA GLY A 262 -15.13 20.29 -0.33
C GLY A 262 -15.12 18.83 0.13
N LYS A 263 -14.01 18.10 -0.05
CA LYS A 263 -13.91 16.67 0.30
C LYS A 263 -12.97 16.40 1.47
N ALA A 264 -11.92 17.19 1.66
CA ALA A 264 -10.94 16.91 2.70
C ALA A 264 -11.58 17.03 4.09
N PRO A 265 -11.53 15.98 4.93
CA PRO A 265 -11.95 16.09 6.31
C PRO A 265 -11.01 17.03 7.08
N PRO A 266 -11.53 17.86 8.00
CA PRO A 266 -10.69 18.63 8.90
C PRO A 266 -9.96 17.69 9.86
N GLY A 267 -8.74 18.07 10.22
CA GLY A 267 -7.91 17.31 11.15
C GLY A 267 -6.47 17.16 10.68
N ARG A 268 -5.80 16.16 11.26
CA ARG A 268 -4.36 15.95 11.12
C ARG A 268 -4.08 14.95 10.00
N TYR A 269 -3.25 15.37 9.05
CA TYR A 269 -2.70 14.53 8.00
C TYR A 269 -1.25 14.20 8.32
N ARG A 270 -0.82 12.98 8.02
CA ARG A 270 0.56 12.52 8.19
C ARG A 270 1.11 12.04 6.87
N VAL A 271 2.36 12.39 6.58
CA VAL A 271 3.01 12.10 5.31
C VAL A 271 4.33 11.38 5.55
N PHE A 272 4.51 10.28 4.83
CA PHE A 272 5.70 9.44 4.87
C PHE A 272 6.21 9.22 3.46
N VAL A 273 7.50 8.94 3.37
CA VAL A 273 8.17 8.51 2.15
C VAL A 273 8.82 7.17 2.45
N GLU A 274 8.53 6.18 1.62
CA GLU A 274 9.11 4.84 1.68
C GLU A 274 10.04 4.63 0.48
N ASN A 275 11.17 3.96 0.70
CA ASN A 275 11.98 3.40 -0.38
C ASN A 275 11.47 1.99 -0.66
N TYR A 276 10.52 1.86 -1.58
CA TYR A 276 9.83 0.59 -1.83
C TYR A 276 10.76 -0.40 -2.56
N SER A 277 11.38 0.04 -3.66
CA SER A 277 12.37 -0.73 -4.41
C SER A 277 13.68 0.05 -4.52
N SER A 278 14.73 -0.49 -3.90
CA SER A 278 16.02 0.20 -3.76
C SER A 278 17.04 -0.22 -4.81
N CYS A 279 17.77 0.76 -5.33
CA CYS A 279 18.96 0.61 -6.16
C CYS A 279 20.27 0.63 -5.35
N GLY A 280 20.18 0.50 -4.02
CA GLY A 280 21.32 0.31 -3.13
C GLY A 280 21.97 1.59 -2.61
N ALA A 281 21.33 2.75 -2.78
CA ALA A 281 21.78 4.03 -2.23
C ALA A 281 20.61 4.79 -1.60
N PRO A 282 20.84 5.65 -0.58
CA PRO A 282 19.79 6.50 -0.03
C PRO A 282 19.28 7.50 -1.09
N SER A 283 17.96 7.75 -1.10
CA SER A 283 17.35 8.72 -2.02
C SER A 283 17.05 10.04 -1.36
N ARG A 284 17.28 11.12 -2.09
CA ARG A 284 16.84 12.45 -1.67
C ARG A 284 15.46 12.77 -2.21
N TYR A 285 14.64 13.38 -1.38
CA TYR A 285 13.27 13.75 -1.75
C TYR A 285 12.93 15.17 -1.34
N THR A 286 11.87 15.70 -1.94
CA THR A 286 11.11 16.85 -1.45
C THR A 286 9.62 16.51 -1.41
N VAL A 287 8.96 16.85 -0.31
CA VAL A 287 7.52 16.76 -0.15
C VAL A 287 6.96 18.15 0.07
N ARG A 288 5.90 18.48 -0.66
CA ARG A 288 5.13 19.72 -0.47
C ARG A 288 3.67 19.37 -0.24
N ALA A 289 3.11 19.83 0.88
CA ALA A 289 1.69 19.75 1.14
C ALA A 289 1.03 21.13 1.12
N THR A 290 -0.13 21.21 0.49
CA THR A 290 -0.97 22.41 0.46
C THR A 290 -2.33 22.15 1.07
N ALA A 291 -2.86 23.17 1.72
CA ALA A 291 -4.21 23.24 2.27
C ALA A 291 -4.91 24.47 1.67
N LYS A 292 -6.05 24.29 1.00
CA LYS A 292 -6.75 25.36 0.26
C LYS A 292 -5.80 26.16 -0.65
N SER A 293 -4.97 25.43 -1.39
CA SER A 293 -3.91 25.95 -2.27
C SER A 293 -2.80 26.78 -1.60
N GLN A 294 -2.79 26.91 -0.27
CA GLN A 294 -1.69 27.51 0.48
C GLN A 294 -0.71 26.43 0.94
N VAL A 295 0.59 26.74 0.95
CA VAL A 295 1.59 25.79 1.48
C VAL A 295 1.34 25.59 2.98
N ALA A 296 0.92 24.40 3.34
CA ALA A 296 0.75 24.00 4.74
C ALA A 296 2.10 23.56 5.32
N THR A 297 2.88 22.81 4.54
CA THR A 297 4.23 22.37 4.90
C THR A 297 5.04 22.03 3.65
N SER A 298 6.36 22.15 3.76
CA SER A 298 7.30 21.71 2.75
C SER A 298 8.54 21.18 3.46
N SER A 299 9.02 20.00 3.06
CA SER A 299 10.16 19.34 3.67
C SER A 299 11.02 18.69 2.60
N SER A 300 12.33 18.67 2.81
CA SER A 300 13.26 17.91 1.98
C SER A 300 14.12 17.05 2.89
N GLY A 301 14.47 15.86 2.44
CA GLY A 301 15.19 14.89 3.26
C GLY A 301 15.85 13.80 2.45
N THR A 302 16.26 12.75 3.17
CA THR A 302 16.83 11.53 2.59
C THR A 302 16.13 10.33 3.22
N VAL A 303 15.68 9.40 2.40
CA VAL A 303 15.24 8.06 2.83
C VAL A 303 16.40 7.08 2.70
N GLY A 304 16.43 6.05 3.55
CA GLY A 304 17.54 5.12 3.61
C GLY A 304 17.75 4.28 2.35
N ALA A 305 18.83 3.49 2.33
CA ALA A 305 19.29 2.76 1.16
C ALA A 305 18.65 1.38 1.00
N HIS A 306 17.84 0.92 1.94
CA HIS A 306 17.26 -0.42 1.91
C HIS A 306 15.78 -0.36 1.56
N GLU A 307 15.31 -1.43 0.91
CA GLU A 307 13.87 -1.63 0.68
C GLU A 307 13.12 -1.59 2.01
N GLY A 308 12.01 -0.87 2.05
CA GLY A 308 11.21 -0.64 3.25
C GLY A 308 11.76 0.42 4.21
N ASP A 309 12.88 1.08 3.89
CA ASP A 309 13.32 2.24 4.67
C ASP A 309 12.26 3.35 4.55
N GLN A 310 11.75 3.82 5.69
CA GLN A 310 10.70 4.83 5.75
C GLN A 310 11.15 6.05 6.54
N THR A 311 10.75 7.23 6.07
CA THR A 311 10.98 8.50 6.79
C THR A 311 9.66 9.22 7.05
N PRO A 312 9.32 9.54 8.32
CA PRO A 312 8.26 10.48 8.62
C PRO A 312 8.67 11.87 8.10
N VAL A 313 7.93 12.40 7.13
CA VAL A 313 8.35 13.63 6.44
C VAL A 313 7.66 14.85 7.00
N SER A 314 6.35 14.74 7.23
CA SER A 314 5.58 15.88 7.70
C SER A 314 4.27 15.51 8.36
N GLN A 315 3.77 16.46 9.13
CA GLN A 315 2.42 16.44 9.69
C GLN A 315 1.86 17.85 9.57
N PHE A 316 0.64 17.96 9.04
CA PHE A 316 -0.06 19.25 8.94
C PHE A 316 -1.53 19.07 9.30
N SER A 317 -2.17 20.18 9.66
CA SER A 317 -3.60 20.19 9.97
C SER A 317 -4.36 20.97 8.91
N PHE A 318 -5.52 20.44 8.52
CA PHE A 318 -6.49 21.11 7.65
C PHE A 318 -7.73 21.48 8.46
N SER A 319 -8.29 22.66 8.20
CA SER A 319 -9.47 23.23 8.87
C SER A 319 -10.39 23.90 7.87
#